data_AF-A0A2H6AK30-F1
#
_entry.id   AF-A0A2H6AK30-F1
#
_cell.length_a   1.000
_cell.length_b   1.000
_cell.length_c   1.000
_cell.angle_alpha   90.00
_cell.angle_beta   90.00
_cell.angle_gamma   90.00
#
_symmetry.space_group_name_H-M   'P 1'
#
loop_
_entity.id
_entity.type
_entity.pdbx_description
1 polymer ?
#
loop_
_entity_poly.entity_id
_entity_poly.type
_entity_poly.pdbx_seq_one_letter_code
_entity_poly.pdbx_strand_id
1 'polypeptide(L)'
;MVIQPLKPDADRLYKPRLLCKWILHIIYELSGGEKRPSELKRNIRGITERVLYDRLKLLLKLGLVRRSSDGRYPLTTYYELNSSCLDSLLSLIRKTRLSIEDVVSVLSCKWMIPIMECLRDQKPPKEILKEIPDLSERMLYVRIDKLQSMGLVSREVILDKPVKVVYTLSPMGRKEIKVLKELRDLIASIEKRHSPCF
;
A
#
# COMPACT_ATOMS: atom_id res chain seq x y z
N MET A 1 -16.17 -33.69 10.87
CA MET A 1 -15.95 -32.66 9.83
C MET A 1 -14.55 -32.10 10.00
N VAL A 2 -13.60 -32.55 9.19
CA VAL A 2 -12.23 -32.01 9.21
C VAL A 2 -12.27 -30.70 8.44
N ILE A 3 -12.15 -29.57 9.13
CA ILE A 3 -11.96 -28.27 8.48
C ILE A 3 -10.61 -28.35 7.77
N GLN A 4 -10.62 -28.51 6.45
CA GLN A 4 -9.41 -28.39 5.65
C GLN A 4 -8.84 -26.98 5.84
N PRO A 5 -7.53 -26.83 6.08
CA PRO A 5 -6.92 -25.51 6.09
C PRO A 5 -7.08 -24.92 4.69
N LEU A 6 -7.72 -23.75 4.59
CA LEU A 6 -7.77 -22.97 3.35
C LEU A 6 -6.32 -22.78 2.88
N LYS A 7 -5.91 -23.48 1.80
CA LYS A 7 -4.67 -23.14 1.11
C LYS A 7 -4.79 -21.67 0.71
N PRO A 8 -3.87 -20.78 1.12
CA PRO A 8 -3.91 -19.41 0.64
C PRO A 8 -3.65 -19.45 -0.86
N ASP A 9 -4.68 -19.07 -1.62
CA ASP A 9 -4.60 -18.91 -3.06
C ASP A 9 -3.37 -18.06 -3.41
N ALA A 10 -2.54 -18.52 -4.34
CA ALA A 10 -1.31 -17.80 -4.74
C ALA A 10 -1.63 -16.38 -5.21
N ASP A 11 -2.87 -16.15 -5.66
CA ASP A 11 -3.41 -14.86 -6.07
C ASP A 11 -3.55 -13.85 -4.91
N ARG A 12 -3.68 -14.31 -3.66
CA ARG A 12 -3.80 -13.45 -2.47
C ARG A 12 -2.51 -12.72 -2.10
N LEU A 13 -1.36 -13.19 -2.60
CA LEU A 13 -0.04 -12.60 -2.41
C LEU A 13 0.46 -11.84 -3.66
N TYR A 14 -0.38 -11.72 -4.70
CA TYR A 14 -0.09 -10.89 -5.85
C TYR A 14 0.18 -9.44 -5.40
N LYS A 15 1.36 -8.94 -5.74
CA LYS A 15 1.73 -7.54 -5.50
C LYS A 15 1.67 -6.81 -6.85
N PRO A 16 0.57 -6.08 -7.15
CA PRO A 16 0.50 -5.22 -8.31
C PRO A 16 1.75 -4.34 -8.39
N ARG A 17 2.30 -4.13 -9.59
CA ARG A 17 3.50 -3.29 -9.81
C ARG A 17 3.26 -1.88 -9.30
N LEU A 18 2.00 -1.42 -9.34
CA LEU A 18 1.60 -0.10 -8.86
C LEU A 18 1.56 0.02 -7.32
N LEU A 19 1.51 -1.08 -6.56
CA LEU A 19 1.64 -1.06 -5.09
C LEU A 19 3.08 -0.93 -4.61
N CYS A 20 3.98 -0.33 -5.40
CA CYS A 20 5.31 -0.01 -4.89
C CYS A 20 5.30 1.34 -4.19
N LYS A 21 6.06 1.45 -3.08
CA LYS A 21 6.14 2.66 -2.25
C LYS A 21 6.29 3.93 -3.08
N TRP A 22 7.26 3.92 -4.00
CA TRP A 22 7.61 5.10 -4.79
C TRP A 22 6.56 5.48 -5.82
N ILE A 23 5.91 4.51 -6.47
CA ILE A 23 4.84 4.80 -7.44
C ILE A 23 3.67 5.47 -6.73
N LEU A 24 3.26 4.96 -5.56
CA LEU A 24 2.16 5.57 -4.81
C LEU A 24 2.50 7.01 -4.37
N HIS A 25 3.74 7.25 -3.92
CA HIS A 25 4.18 8.61 -3.63
C HIS A 25 4.21 9.51 -4.86
N ILE A 26 4.69 9.03 -6.03
CA ILE A 26 4.71 9.81 -7.27
C ILE A 26 3.29 10.14 -7.72
N ILE A 27 2.37 9.18 -7.70
CA ILE A 27 0.96 9.40 -8.07
C ILE A 27 0.32 10.40 -7.09
N TYR A 28 0.56 10.25 -5.78
CA TYR A 28 0.05 11.22 -4.82
C TYR A 28 0.60 12.62 -5.07
N GLU A 29 1.90 12.74 -5.34
CA GLU A 29 2.54 14.03 -5.56
C GLU A 29 2.01 14.71 -6.83
N LEU A 30 1.87 13.96 -7.92
CA LEU A 30 1.30 14.45 -9.17
C LEU A 30 -0.22 14.70 -9.11
N SER A 31 -0.90 14.22 -8.06
CA SER A 31 -2.33 14.54 -7.86
C SER A 31 -2.57 16.03 -7.55
N GLY A 32 -1.53 16.74 -7.11
CA GLY A 32 -1.57 18.18 -6.85
C GLY A 32 -1.32 19.04 -8.10
N GLY A 33 -1.22 18.45 -9.29
CA GLY A 33 -0.96 19.16 -10.54
C GLY A 33 0.32 18.71 -11.25
N GLU A 34 0.64 19.37 -12.37
CA GLU A 34 1.87 19.10 -13.11
C GLU A 34 3.11 19.44 -12.28
N LYS A 35 4.10 18.53 -12.26
CA LYS A 35 5.34 18.72 -11.49
C LYS A 35 6.57 18.36 -12.28
N ARG A 36 7.66 19.06 -11.97
CA ARG A 36 8.99 18.76 -12.52
C ARG A 36 9.63 17.57 -11.77
N PRO A 37 10.49 16.76 -12.41
CA PRO A 37 11.22 15.69 -11.73
C PRO A 37 12.01 16.16 -10.49
N SER A 38 12.59 17.36 -10.55
CA SER A 38 13.34 17.95 -9.44
C SER A 38 12.44 18.26 -8.24
N GLU A 39 11.18 18.67 -8.48
CA GLU A 39 10.18 18.90 -7.44
C GLU A 39 9.73 17.58 -6.83
N LEU A 40 9.43 16.58 -7.66
CA LEU A 40 9.11 15.22 -7.21
C LEU A 40 10.21 14.66 -6.31
N LYS A 41 11.48 14.81 -6.70
CA LYS A 41 12.63 14.36 -5.92
C LYS A 41 12.73 15.08 -4.58
N ARG A 42 12.42 16.37 -4.52
CA ARG A 42 12.47 17.17 -3.28
C ARG A 42 11.35 16.79 -2.32
N ASN A 43 10.15 16.57 -2.83
CA ASN A 43 8.97 16.29 -2.01
C ASN A 43 8.93 14.82 -1.55
N ILE A 44 9.46 13.90 -2.35
CA ILE A 44 9.52 12.48 -2.01
C ILE A 44 10.84 12.17 -1.27
N ARG A 45 10.81 12.22 0.06
CA ARG A 45 11.99 12.00 0.89
C ARG A 45 12.62 10.60 0.66
N GLY A 46 13.89 10.59 0.25
CA GLY A 46 14.71 9.38 0.14
C GLY A 46 14.60 8.61 -1.18
N ILE A 47 13.91 9.14 -2.20
CA ILE A 47 13.93 8.56 -3.54
C ILE A 47 15.24 8.94 -4.27
N THR A 48 15.86 7.98 -4.95
CA THR A 48 17.00 8.26 -5.84
C THR A 48 16.51 8.68 -7.22
N GLU A 49 17.29 9.47 -7.95
CA GLU A 49 16.93 9.89 -9.32
C GLU A 49 16.70 8.69 -10.24
N ARG A 50 17.59 7.71 -10.18
CA ARG A 50 17.47 6.47 -10.96
C ARG A 50 16.10 5.81 -10.73
N VAL A 51 15.72 5.62 -9.46
CA VAL A 51 14.43 5.01 -9.12
C VAL A 51 13.27 5.89 -9.59
N LEU A 52 13.35 7.21 -9.39
CA LEU A 52 12.32 8.14 -9.86
C LEU A 52 12.09 8.01 -11.37
N TYR A 53 13.15 8.09 -12.17
CA TYR A 53 13.05 7.98 -13.63
C TYR A 53 12.58 6.59 -14.08
N ASP A 54 13.04 5.51 -13.43
CA ASP A 54 12.56 4.16 -13.71
C ASP A 54 11.05 4.02 -13.46
N ARG A 55 10.54 4.61 -12.38
CA ARG A 55 9.11 4.59 -12.05
C ARG A 55 8.29 5.50 -12.96
N LEU A 56 8.79 6.69 -13.29
CA LEU A 56 8.14 7.58 -14.26
C LEU A 56 8.05 6.93 -15.64
N LYS A 57 9.10 6.25 -16.09
CA LYS A 57 9.10 5.49 -17.35
C LYS A 57 8.04 4.40 -17.35
N LEU A 58 7.88 3.68 -16.24
CA LEU A 58 6.83 2.69 -16.08
C LEU A 58 5.43 3.32 -16.14
N LEU A 59 5.23 4.45 -15.45
CA LEU A 59 3.94 5.15 -15.43
C LEU A 59 3.55 5.74 -16.80
N LEU A 60 4.54 6.24 -17.56
CA LEU A 60 4.36 6.65 -18.95
C LEU A 60 3.95 5.46 -19.84
N LYS A 61 4.62 4.30 -19.67
CA LYS A 61 4.30 3.08 -20.44
C LYS A 61 2.88 2.57 -20.16
N LEU A 62 2.41 2.72 -18.92
CA LEU A 62 1.04 2.40 -18.52
C LEU A 62 0.03 3.49 -18.91
N GLY A 63 0.44 4.61 -19.51
CA GLY A 63 -0.47 5.70 -19.87
C GLY A 63 -1.13 6.41 -18.67
N LEU A 64 -0.62 6.19 -17.46
CA LEU A 64 -1.11 6.82 -16.23
C LEU A 64 -0.58 8.25 -16.06
N VAL A 65 0.60 8.51 -16.61
CA VAL A 65 1.26 9.81 -16.58
C VAL A 65 1.50 10.26 -18.03
N ARG A 66 1.40 11.57 -18.27
CA ARG A 66 1.81 12.24 -19.50
C ARG A 66 3.03 13.10 -19.23
N ARG A 67 3.88 13.26 -20.25
CA ARG A 67 5.03 14.16 -20.23
C ARG A 67 4.76 15.32 -21.17
N SER A 68 4.90 16.54 -20.67
CA SER A 68 4.89 17.78 -21.46
C SER A 68 6.26 18.45 -21.39
N SER A 69 6.55 19.31 -22.36
CA SER A 69 7.73 20.16 -22.40
C SER A 69 7.34 21.57 -22.79
N ASP A 70 7.90 22.57 -22.13
CA ASP A 70 7.60 23.98 -22.39
C ASP A 70 8.26 24.53 -23.67
N GLY A 71 9.08 23.72 -24.35
CA GLY A 71 9.72 24.06 -25.62
C GLY A 71 10.75 25.18 -25.53
N ARG A 72 11.07 25.64 -24.32
CA ARG A 72 12.05 26.70 -24.05
C ARG A 72 13.39 26.09 -23.70
N TYR A 73 14.48 26.80 -23.97
CA TYR A 73 15.80 26.40 -23.51
C TYR A 73 16.06 26.99 -22.11
N PRO A 74 16.53 26.21 -21.12
CA PRO A 74 16.74 24.75 -21.15
C PRO A 74 15.41 23.97 -21.10
N LEU A 75 15.35 22.87 -21.87
CA LEU A 75 14.16 22.03 -22.02
C LEU A 75 13.69 21.50 -20.66
N THR A 76 12.59 22.06 -20.16
CA THR A 76 12.02 21.63 -18.89
C THR A 76 10.91 20.63 -19.15
N THR A 77 10.99 19.48 -18.48
CA THR A 77 10.01 18.41 -18.58
C THR A 77 9.07 18.44 -17.39
N TYR A 78 7.78 18.37 -17.68
CA TYR A 78 6.72 18.29 -16.68
C TYR A 78 6.00 16.97 -16.83
N TYR A 79 5.53 16.45 -15.71
CA TYR A 79 4.77 15.22 -15.64
C TYR A 79 3.41 15.55 -15.05
N GLU A 80 2.37 14.99 -15.64
CA GLU A 80 0.98 15.19 -15.24
C GLU A 80 0.28 13.83 -15.21
N LEU A 81 -0.64 13.63 -14.26
CA LEU A 81 -1.47 12.43 -14.25
C LEU A 81 -2.60 12.51 -15.27
N ASN A 82 -2.99 11.35 -15.80
CA ASN A 82 -4.19 11.22 -16.61
C ASN A 82 -5.43 11.28 -15.71
N SER A 83 -6.20 12.37 -15.80
CA SER A 83 -7.24 12.79 -14.85
C SER A 83 -8.36 11.76 -14.61
N SER A 84 -8.67 10.91 -15.59
CA SER A 84 -9.78 9.94 -15.51
C SER A 84 -9.61 8.80 -14.51
N CYS A 85 -8.38 8.46 -14.11
CA CYS A 85 -8.14 7.32 -13.22
C CYS A 85 -8.05 7.69 -11.72
N LEU A 86 -7.98 8.99 -11.43
CA LEU A 86 -7.51 9.48 -10.13
C LEU A 86 -8.65 9.91 -9.19
N ASP A 87 -9.79 10.35 -9.72
CA ASP A 87 -10.92 10.81 -8.90
C ASP A 87 -11.40 9.74 -7.93
N SER A 88 -11.51 8.50 -8.41
CA SER A 88 -11.89 7.36 -7.58
C SER A 88 -10.83 7.09 -6.49
N LEU A 89 -9.54 7.14 -6.82
CA LEU A 89 -8.45 6.86 -5.89
C LEU A 89 -8.34 7.95 -4.81
N LEU A 90 -8.40 9.23 -5.20
CA LEU A 90 -8.37 10.36 -4.27
C LEU A 90 -9.60 10.37 -3.36
N SER A 91 -10.77 10.03 -3.89
CA SER A 91 -11.99 9.93 -3.08
C SER A 91 -11.85 8.88 -1.97
N LEU A 92 -11.17 7.76 -2.24
CA LEU A 92 -10.94 6.71 -1.26
C LEU A 92 -9.87 7.09 -0.24
N ILE A 93 -8.77 7.72 -0.68
CA ILE A 93 -7.74 8.21 0.26
C ILE A 93 -8.35 9.23 1.23
N ARG A 94 -9.21 10.14 0.74
CA ARG A 94 -9.93 11.12 1.57
C ARG A 94 -10.88 10.49 2.60
N LYS A 95 -11.35 9.25 2.38
CA LYS A 95 -12.16 8.51 3.34
C LYS A 95 -11.35 7.90 4.48
N THR A 96 -10.04 7.70 4.28
CA THR A 96 -9.15 7.16 5.32
C THR A 96 -8.79 8.24 6.33
N ARG A 97 -8.59 7.83 7.59
CA ARG A 97 -8.05 8.70 8.65
C ARG A 97 -6.53 8.62 8.76
N LEU A 98 -5.89 7.90 7.85
CA LEU A 98 -4.46 7.65 7.84
C LEU A 98 -3.72 8.76 7.10
N SER A 99 -2.48 9.02 7.50
CA SER A 99 -1.56 9.82 6.70
C SER A 99 -1.29 9.14 5.36
N ILE A 100 -0.90 9.90 4.34
CA ILE A 100 -0.52 9.31 3.06
C ILE A 100 0.66 8.35 3.22
N GLU A 101 1.61 8.68 4.11
CA GLU A 101 2.76 7.82 4.43
C GLU A 101 2.31 6.47 4.98
N ASP A 102 1.29 6.46 5.85
CA ASP A 102 0.78 5.23 6.44
C ASP A 102 -0.01 4.41 5.41
N VAL A 103 -0.85 5.06 4.59
CA VAL A 103 -1.55 4.39 3.48
C VAL A 103 -0.52 3.75 2.54
N VAL A 104 0.50 4.49 2.11
CA VAL A 104 1.57 3.96 1.25
C VAL A 104 2.34 2.83 1.94
N SER A 105 2.64 2.96 3.24
CA SER A 105 3.32 1.91 4.01
C SER A 105 2.52 0.62 4.03
N VAL A 106 1.21 0.70 4.28
CA VAL A 106 0.33 -0.47 4.34
C VAL A 106 0.13 -1.10 2.97
N LEU A 107 -0.20 -0.29 1.96
CA LEU A 107 -0.48 -0.76 0.61
C LEU A 107 0.76 -1.37 -0.07
N SER A 108 1.95 -0.80 0.18
CA SER A 108 3.18 -1.29 -0.43
C SER A 108 3.82 -2.48 0.27
N CYS A 109 3.37 -2.80 1.48
CA CYS A 109 3.84 -3.95 2.23
C CYS A 109 3.09 -5.23 1.82
N LYS A 110 3.84 -6.31 1.58
CA LYS A 110 3.28 -7.64 1.27
C LYS A 110 2.38 -8.15 2.42
N TRP A 111 2.76 -7.85 3.67
CA TRP A 111 2.23 -8.55 4.84
C TRP A 111 1.21 -7.76 5.66
N MET A 112 1.16 -6.43 5.55
CA MET A 112 0.35 -5.62 6.47
C MET A 112 -1.15 -5.91 6.37
N ILE A 113 -1.73 -5.92 5.16
CA ILE A 113 -3.16 -6.26 5.00
C ILE A 113 -3.47 -7.70 5.41
N PRO A 114 -2.72 -8.74 4.99
CA PRO A 114 -2.94 -10.10 5.48
C PRO A 114 -2.89 -10.23 7.01
N ILE A 115 -1.91 -9.59 7.66
CA ILE A 115 -1.80 -9.56 9.13
C ILE A 115 -3.05 -8.90 9.72
N MET A 116 -3.48 -7.75 9.18
CA MET A 116 -4.70 -7.08 9.63
C MET A 116 -5.93 -7.98 9.46
N GLU A 117 -6.03 -8.77 8.38
CA GLU A 117 -7.14 -9.72 8.19
C GLU A 117 -7.16 -10.81 9.27
N CYS A 118 -6.01 -11.42 9.58
CA CYS A 118 -5.91 -12.43 10.63
C CYS A 118 -6.24 -11.87 12.03
N LEU A 119 -5.94 -10.58 12.29
CA LEU A 119 -6.21 -9.91 13.56
C LEU A 119 -7.69 -9.53 13.77
N ARG A 120 -8.59 -9.81 12.81
CA ARG A 120 -10.03 -9.58 12.96
C ARG A 120 -10.66 -10.47 14.04
N ASP A 121 -10.18 -11.70 14.16
CA ASP A 121 -10.77 -12.78 14.96
C ASP A 121 -10.01 -13.07 16.28
N GLN A 122 -9.16 -12.15 16.73
CA GLN A 122 -8.32 -12.28 17.95
C GLN A 122 -7.53 -13.61 17.99
N LYS A 123 -6.53 -13.74 17.11
CA LYS A 123 -5.70 -14.94 16.99
C LYS A 123 -4.34 -14.78 17.70
N PRO A 124 -3.80 -15.84 18.32
CA PRO A 124 -2.44 -15.82 18.82
C PRO A 124 -1.43 -15.68 17.66
N PRO A 125 -0.26 -15.03 17.86
CA PRO A 125 0.72 -14.81 16.80
C PRO A 125 1.14 -16.09 16.04
N LYS A 126 1.21 -17.23 16.73
CA LYS A 126 1.56 -18.52 16.13
C LYS A 126 0.54 -19.00 15.09
N GLU A 127 -0.74 -18.68 15.26
CA GLU A 127 -1.77 -19.03 14.27
C GLU A 127 -1.68 -18.11 13.05
N ILE A 128 -1.36 -16.83 13.24
CA ILE A 128 -1.12 -15.88 12.15
C ILE A 128 0.04 -16.36 11.26
N LEU A 129 1.12 -16.87 11.85
CA LEU A 129 2.26 -17.42 11.10
C LEU A 129 1.91 -18.67 10.30
N LYS A 130 0.91 -19.46 10.75
CA LYS A 130 0.42 -20.63 10.01
C LYS A 130 -0.47 -20.23 8.83
N GLU A 131 -1.23 -19.14 8.97
CA GLU A 131 -2.13 -18.64 7.91
C GLU A 131 -1.40 -17.85 6.82
N ILE A 132 -0.27 -17.23 7.15
CA ILE A 132 0.50 -16.40 6.23
C ILE A 132 1.84 -17.09 5.92
N PRO A 133 1.94 -17.88 4.83
CA PRO A 133 3.18 -18.53 4.45
C PRO A 133 4.29 -17.52 4.16
N ASP A 134 5.53 -17.94 4.41
CA ASP A 134 6.77 -17.15 4.29
C ASP A 134 6.89 -15.93 5.22
N LEU A 135 5.91 -15.66 6.08
CA LEU A 135 6.02 -14.61 7.09
C LEU A 135 6.87 -15.11 8.26
N SER A 136 8.03 -14.48 8.48
CA SER A 136 8.83 -14.77 9.66
C SER A 136 8.24 -14.13 10.92
N GLU A 137 8.45 -14.75 12.07
CA GLU A 137 8.01 -14.23 13.38
C GLU A 137 8.55 -12.82 13.65
N ARG A 138 9.84 -12.59 13.39
CA ARG A 138 10.45 -11.25 13.49
C ARG A 138 9.71 -10.23 12.63
N MET A 139 9.37 -10.58 11.39
CA MET A 139 8.67 -9.68 10.48
C MET A 139 7.24 -9.41 10.96
N LEU A 140 6.53 -10.43 11.46
CA LEU A 140 5.20 -10.27 12.04
C LEU A 140 5.22 -9.20 13.14
N TYR A 141 6.11 -9.31 14.13
CA TYR A 141 6.19 -8.33 15.21
C TYR A 141 6.57 -6.92 14.74
N VAL A 142 7.51 -6.79 13.80
CA VAL A 142 7.85 -5.49 13.19
C VAL A 142 6.63 -4.85 12.51
N ARG A 143 5.76 -5.64 11.85
CA ARG A 143 4.54 -5.12 11.22
C ARG A 143 3.44 -4.81 12.22
N ILE A 144 3.27 -5.64 13.25
CA ILE A 144 2.33 -5.37 14.34
C ILE A 144 2.70 -4.07 15.04
N ASP A 145 3.95 -3.89 15.44
CA ASP A 145 4.42 -2.66 16.09
C ASP A 145 4.15 -1.43 15.23
N LYS A 146 4.43 -1.52 13.92
CA LYS A 146 4.12 -0.43 12.99
C LYS A 146 2.61 -0.16 12.89
N LEU A 147 1.77 -1.19 12.83
CA LEU A 147 0.31 -1.05 12.83
C LEU A 147 -0.24 -0.49 14.16
N GLN A 148 0.40 -0.80 15.29
CA GLN A 148 0.08 -0.20 16.58
C GLN A 148 0.44 1.29 16.62
N SER A 149 1.59 1.68 16.06
CA SER A 149 1.98 3.09 15.95
C SER A 149 1.01 3.92 15.09
N MET A 150 0.30 3.27 14.16
CA MET A 150 -0.76 3.86 13.33
C MET A 150 -2.14 3.85 14.03
N GLY A 151 -2.25 3.27 15.23
CA GLY A 151 -3.52 3.10 15.94
C GLY A 151 -4.46 2.05 15.33
N LEU A 152 -3.97 1.21 14.40
CA LEU A 152 -4.78 0.21 13.70
C LEU A 152 -4.91 -1.11 14.47
N VAL A 153 -3.94 -1.40 15.35
CA VAL A 153 -3.89 -2.62 16.15
C VAL A 153 -3.79 -2.26 17.63
N SER A 154 -4.54 -2.97 18.44
CA SER A 154 -4.49 -2.91 19.90
C SER A 154 -3.74 -4.13 20.45
N ARG A 155 -3.02 -3.92 21.55
CA ARG A 155 -2.35 -4.97 22.32
C ARG A 155 -3.04 -5.11 23.67
N GLU A 156 -3.36 -6.34 24.03
CA GLU A 156 -3.96 -6.66 25.32
C GLU A 156 -3.10 -7.73 26.02
N VAL A 157 -2.90 -7.55 27.33
CA VAL A 157 -2.20 -8.50 28.18
C VAL A 157 -3.24 -9.26 28.97
N ILE A 158 -3.44 -10.53 28.64
CA ILE A 158 -4.34 -11.42 29.36
C ILE A 158 -3.56 -12.00 30.53
N LEU A 159 -3.97 -11.60 31.73
CA LEU A 159 -3.41 -12.08 33.01
C LEU A 159 -3.97 -13.47 33.34
N ASP A 160 -3.56 -14.45 32.53
CA ASP A 160 -3.82 -15.88 32.73
C ASP A 160 -2.54 -16.60 33.23
N LYS A 161 -2.64 -17.88 33.58
CA LYS A 161 -1.48 -18.75 33.86
C LYS A 161 -1.28 -19.71 32.67
N PRO A 162 -0.35 -19.46 31.72
CA PRO A 162 0.65 -18.39 31.66
C PRO A 162 0.10 -17.07 31.10
N VAL A 163 0.79 -15.95 31.40
CA VAL A 163 0.44 -14.62 30.89
C VAL A 163 0.55 -14.62 29.36
N LYS A 164 -0.49 -14.14 28.68
CA LYS A 164 -0.57 -14.14 27.22
C LYS A 164 -0.70 -12.70 26.72
N VAL A 165 -0.03 -12.40 25.61
CA VAL A 165 -0.20 -11.14 24.89
C VAL A 165 -0.98 -11.44 23.62
N VAL A 166 -2.09 -10.74 23.43
CA VAL A 166 -2.92 -10.85 22.23
C VAL A 166 -2.98 -9.52 21.49
N TYR A 167 -3.13 -9.62 20.19
CA TYR A 167 -3.25 -8.47 19.29
C TYR A 167 -4.59 -8.55 18.58
N THR A 168 -5.27 -7.41 18.44
CA THR A 168 -6.57 -7.31 17.77
C THR A 168 -6.62 -6.06 16.92
N LEU A 169 -7.44 -6.06 15.86
CA LEU A 169 -7.75 -4.81 15.18
C LEU A 169 -8.50 -3.86 16.12
N SER A 170 -8.02 -2.62 16.19
CA SER A 170 -8.73 -1.54 16.87
C SER A 170 -10.05 -1.22 16.14
N PRO A 171 -11.00 -0.50 16.76
CA PRO A 171 -12.20 -0.03 16.07
C PRO A 171 -11.90 0.76 14.80
N MET A 172 -10.81 1.54 14.82
CA MET A 172 -10.29 2.25 13.64
C MET A 172 -9.73 1.26 12.62
N GLY A 173 -8.88 0.32 13.04
CA GLY A 173 -8.32 -0.72 12.17
C GLY A 173 -9.38 -1.54 11.41
N ARG A 174 -10.52 -1.85 12.07
CA ARG A 174 -11.65 -2.55 11.44
C ARG A 174 -12.36 -1.74 10.36
N LYS A 175 -12.36 -0.41 10.45
CA LYS A 175 -12.90 0.49 9.41
C LYS A 175 -11.88 0.68 8.28
N GLU A 176 -10.64 1.01 8.64
CA GLU A 176 -9.58 1.31 7.69
C GLU A 176 -9.21 0.12 6.82
N ILE A 177 -9.21 -1.12 7.34
CA ILE A 177 -8.90 -2.32 6.54
C ILE A 177 -9.85 -2.47 5.34
N LYS A 178 -11.11 -2.04 5.46
CA LYS A 178 -12.08 -2.11 4.35
C LYS A 178 -11.67 -1.16 3.23
N VAL A 179 -11.36 0.09 3.58
CA VAL A 179 -10.96 1.13 2.62
C VAL A 179 -9.60 0.80 2.00
N LEU A 180 -8.65 0.31 2.79
CA LEU A 180 -7.32 -0.11 2.32
C LEU A 180 -7.39 -1.28 1.34
N LYS A 181 -8.31 -2.22 1.53
CA LYS A 181 -8.57 -3.29 0.56
C LYS A 181 -9.19 -2.76 -0.71
N GLU A 182 -10.20 -1.90 -0.61
CA GLU A 182 -10.81 -1.25 -1.77
C GLU A 182 -9.79 -0.45 -2.60
N LEU A 183 -8.88 0.28 -1.93
CA LEU A 183 -7.76 0.96 -2.57
C LEU A 183 -6.83 -0.02 -3.29
N ARG A 184 -6.44 -1.12 -2.65
CA ARG A 184 -5.62 -2.17 -3.25
C ARG A 184 -6.26 -2.73 -4.51
N ASP A 185 -7.55 -3.06 -4.44
CA ASP A 185 -8.30 -3.68 -5.54
C ASP A 185 -8.52 -2.70 -6.70
N LEU A 186 -8.77 -1.42 -6.38
CA LEU A 186 -8.85 -0.34 -7.37
C LEU A 186 -7.51 -0.19 -8.12
N ILE A 187 -6.39 -0.15 -7.40
CA ILE A 187 -5.05 -0.02 -7.99
C ILE A 187 -4.74 -1.24 -8.88
N ALA A 188 -5.08 -2.45 -8.43
CA ALA A 188 -4.94 -3.66 -9.25
C ALA A 188 -5.80 -3.60 -10.52
N SER A 189 -7.02 -3.07 -10.41
CA SER A 189 -7.94 -2.90 -11.56
C SER A 189 -7.45 -1.83 -12.54
N ILE A 190 -6.82 -0.75 -12.05
CA ILE A 190 -6.15 0.25 -12.89
C ILE A 190 -4.99 -0.39 -13.64
N GLU A 191 -4.15 -1.17 -12.94
CA GLU A 191 -3.02 -1.85 -13.56
C GLU A 191 -3.46 -2.84 -14.65
N LYS A 192 -4.52 -3.62 -14.41
CA LYS A 192 -5.08 -4.55 -15.41
C LYS A 192 -5.61 -3.82 -16.65
N ARG A 193 -6.31 -2.70 -16.49
CA ARG A 193 -6.85 -1.90 -17.61
C ARG A 193 -5.78 -1.28 -18.49
N HIS A 194 -4.62 -0.97 -17.91
CA HIS A 194 -3.52 -0.27 -18.57
C HIS A 194 -2.32 -1.17 -18.87
N SER A 195 -2.41 -2.45 -18.50
CA SER A 195 -1.41 -3.43 -18.89
C SER A 195 -1.50 -3.58 -20.40
N PRO A 196 -0.41 -3.35 -21.15
CA PRO A 196 -0.42 -3.62 -22.57
C PRO A 196 -0.79 -5.09 -22.77
N CYS A 197 -1.88 -5.34 -23.49
CA CYS A 197 -2.17 -6.67 -24.02
C CYS A 197 -0.94 -7.09 -24.84
N PHE A 198 -0.23 -8.10 -24.37
CA PHE A 198 0.80 -8.79 -25.12
C PHE A 198 0.22 -10.10 -25.62
#